data_AF-A0A9D7HK94-F1
#
_entry.id   AF-A0A9D7HK94-F1
#
_cell.length_a   1.000
_cell.length_b   1.000
_cell.length_c   1.000
_cell.angle_alpha   90.00
_cell.angle_beta   90.00
_cell.angle_gamma   90.00
#
_symmetry.space_group_name_H-M   'P 1'
#
loop_
_entity.id
_entity.type
_entity.pdbx_description
1 polymer ?
#
loop_
_entity_poly.entity_id
_entity_poly.type
_entity_poly.pdbx_seq_one_letter_code
_entity_poly.pdbx_strand_id
1 'polypeptide(L)'
;MIEQQIRTLCDFHAQKWHTPVTLITNANEVAEWHEVGVAVYVNADKDSQFCKDLFGDPLVMESVLIGKVSPNWLVLYGAPRVDVTSNVLDQHLPRMCRAFRSAQRMALIETMQTVAVERKQELARSLRDDKYELERLCMQVMTLSRKIEGDNEVLRLFSRAPGLIKAKATRTFVEMMKLVPSCYESIKLDESSIIATTYSIVLEHDGSRYDFEPYVVEVKLDTGKVLITGGTEMNGYIHPHVTDDPSNICWGNIGHLVSRLAGELDLHGLLQLVHQFLHSYNSSDPFQKIEKWDTEYVEDSDDEPYCSWCDDYGHEIDNCDSCWWCEHCQQYDDHDEEGCPNAPKSEEEEEDADAKLAEDTATAG
;
A
#
# COMPACT_ATOMS: atom_id res chain seq x y z
N MET A 1 -39.74 -19.60 -47.75
CA MET A 1 -39.65 -21.07 -47.58
C MET A 1 -38.22 -21.54 -47.40
N ILE A 2 -37.28 -21.22 -48.31
CA ILE A 2 -35.88 -21.67 -48.22
C ILE A 2 -35.19 -21.21 -46.92
N GLU A 3 -35.34 -19.93 -46.56
CA GLU A 3 -34.75 -19.38 -45.33
C GLU A 3 -35.21 -20.12 -44.07
N GLN A 4 -36.50 -20.48 -43.99
CA GLN A 4 -37.04 -21.20 -42.85
C GLN A 4 -36.44 -22.61 -42.74
N GLN A 5 -36.24 -23.31 -43.86
CA GLN A 5 -35.60 -24.62 -43.87
C GLN A 5 -34.13 -24.54 -43.43
N ILE A 6 -33.41 -23.52 -43.90
CA ILE A 6 -32.01 -23.28 -43.49
C ILE A 6 -31.95 -22.95 -42.00
N ARG A 7 -32.88 -22.13 -41.50
CA ARG A 7 -32.98 -21.81 -40.08
C ARG A 7 -33.21 -23.08 -39.24
N THR A 8 -34.12 -23.95 -39.66
CA THR A 8 -34.34 -25.25 -39.00
C THR A 8 -33.08 -26.13 -38.99
N LEU A 9 -32.27 -26.11 -40.06
CA LEU A 9 -30.99 -26.83 -40.10
C LEU A 9 -29.95 -26.21 -39.16
N CYS A 10 -29.84 -24.88 -39.14
CA CYS A 10 -28.98 -24.17 -38.20
C CYS A 10 -29.37 -24.49 -36.75
N ASP A 11 -30.66 -24.44 -36.41
CA ASP A 11 -31.18 -24.76 -35.09
C ASP A 11 -30.89 -26.22 -34.71
N PHE A 12 -31.08 -27.15 -35.64
CA PHE A 12 -30.75 -28.57 -35.44
C PHE A 12 -29.27 -28.77 -35.12
N HIS A 13 -28.36 -28.15 -35.87
CA HIS A 13 -26.92 -28.25 -35.62
C HIS A 13 -26.51 -27.50 -34.35
N ALA A 14 -27.13 -26.36 -34.05
CA ALA A 14 -26.90 -25.63 -32.81
C ALA A 14 -27.23 -26.49 -31.59
N GLN A 15 -28.39 -27.14 -31.61
CA GLN A 15 -28.82 -28.04 -30.55
C GLN A 15 -27.94 -29.29 -30.46
N LYS A 16 -27.64 -29.92 -31.60
CA LYS A 16 -26.85 -31.15 -31.66
C LYS A 16 -25.42 -30.96 -31.15
N TRP A 17 -24.80 -29.83 -31.45
CA TRP A 17 -23.40 -29.56 -31.11
C TRP A 17 -23.23 -28.69 -29.86
N HIS A 18 -24.31 -28.17 -29.30
CA HIS A 18 -24.30 -27.18 -28.22
C HIS A 18 -23.40 -26.00 -28.56
N THR A 19 -23.62 -25.44 -29.75
CA THR A 19 -22.86 -24.30 -30.26
C THR A 19 -23.87 -23.31 -30.83
N PRO A 20 -23.80 -22.01 -30.50
CA PRO A 20 -24.66 -21.04 -31.15
C PRO A 20 -24.41 -21.06 -32.65
N VAL A 21 -25.44 -21.38 -33.45
CA VAL A 21 -25.40 -21.29 -34.90
C VAL A 21 -26.52 -20.35 -35.31
N THR A 22 -26.17 -19.26 -35.99
CA THR A 22 -27.15 -18.24 -36.39
C THR A 22 -27.17 -18.09 -37.89
N LEU A 23 -28.37 -18.07 -38.45
CA LEU A 23 -28.61 -17.63 -39.83
C LEU A 23 -28.67 -16.11 -39.84
N ILE A 24 -27.68 -15.50 -40.49
CA ILE A 24 -27.55 -14.06 -40.68
C ILE A 24 -28.13 -13.69 -42.05
N THR A 25 -28.80 -12.54 -42.13
CA THR A 25 -29.36 -11.99 -43.38
C THR A 25 -28.68 -10.69 -43.80
N ASN A 26 -27.87 -10.09 -42.93
CA ASN A 26 -27.12 -8.87 -43.19
C ASN A 26 -25.61 -9.13 -43.10
N ALA A 27 -24.87 -8.76 -44.15
CA ALA A 27 -23.42 -8.95 -44.22
C ALA A 27 -22.66 -8.32 -43.03
N ASN A 28 -23.12 -7.17 -42.53
CA ASN A 28 -22.45 -6.47 -41.42
C ASN A 28 -22.43 -7.27 -40.12
N GLU A 29 -23.46 -8.08 -39.88
CA GLU A 29 -23.57 -8.90 -38.66
C GLU A 29 -22.55 -10.05 -38.67
N VAL A 30 -22.13 -10.54 -39.84
CA VAL A 30 -21.20 -11.68 -39.93
C VAL A 30 -19.85 -11.38 -39.26
N ALA A 31 -19.40 -10.12 -39.30
CA ALA A 31 -18.14 -9.70 -38.70
C ALA A 31 -18.17 -9.75 -37.16
N GLU A 32 -19.31 -9.48 -36.53
CA GLU A 32 -19.43 -9.44 -35.06
C GLU A 32 -19.63 -10.85 -34.46
N TRP A 33 -20.13 -11.79 -35.25
CA TRP A 33 -20.51 -13.12 -34.76
C TRP A 33 -19.35 -14.10 -34.56
N HIS A 34 -18.15 -13.79 -35.05
CA HIS A 34 -17.02 -14.72 -35.01
C HIS A 34 -16.55 -15.08 -33.59
N GLU A 35 -16.89 -14.26 -32.59
CA GLU A 35 -16.58 -14.47 -31.17
C GLU A 35 -17.68 -15.25 -30.42
N VAL A 36 -18.92 -15.17 -30.91
CA VAL A 36 -20.13 -15.63 -30.19
C VAL A 36 -20.62 -17.00 -30.70
N GLY A 37 -20.31 -17.37 -31.94
CA GLY A 37 -20.74 -18.66 -32.48
C GLY A 37 -20.34 -18.91 -33.92
N VAL A 38 -21.14 -19.74 -34.60
CA VAL A 38 -21.00 -20.03 -36.03
C VAL A 38 -22.06 -19.27 -36.81
N ALA A 39 -21.63 -18.40 -37.72
CA ALA A 39 -22.52 -17.64 -38.59
C ALA A 39 -22.75 -18.36 -39.94
N VAL A 40 -24.00 -18.43 -40.38
CA VAL A 40 -24.37 -18.86 -41.74
C VAL A 40 -24.99 -17.66 -42.45
N TYR A 41 -24.38 -17.19 -43.54
CA TYR A 41 -24.92 -16.13 -44.38
C TYR A 41 -25.31 -16.70 -45.74
N VAL A 42 -26.55 -16.46 -46.17
CA VAL A 42 -27.10 -17.01 -47.41
C VAL A 42 -27.59 -15.87 -48.28
N ASN A 43 -27.54 -16.05 -49.60
CA ASN A 43 -27.91 -15.02 -50.57
C ASN A 43 -26.99 -13.79 -50.55
N ALA A 44 -25.72 -14.06 -50.27
CA ALA A 44 -24.68 -13.06 -50.37
C ALA A 44 -24.46 -12.68 -51.84
N ASP A 45 -24.39 -11.38 -52.12
CA ASP A 45 -23.95 -10.90 -53.43
C ASP A 45 -22.46 -11.18 -53.58
N LYS A 46 -22.11 -12.07 -54.53
CA LYS A 46 -20.72 -12.48 -54.81
C LYS A 46 -19.83 -11.28 -55.16
N ASP A 47 -20.41 -10.24 -55.74
CA ASP A 47 -19.67 -9.06 -56.23
C ASP A 47 -19.59 -7.94 -55.19
N SER A 48 -20.27 -8.11 -54.04
CA SER A 48 -20.18 -7.19 -52.91
C SER A 48 -18.76 -7.09 -52.37
N GLN A 49 -18.40 -5.89 -51.90
CA GLN A 49 -17.09 -5.62 -51.31
C GLN A 49 -16.83 -6.53 -50.10
N PHE A 50 -17.85 -6.74 -49.27
CA PHE A 50 -17.80 -7.67 -48.14
C PHE A 50 -17.34 -9.10 -48.53
N CYS A 51 -17.95 -9.69 -49.58
CA CYS A 51 -17.60 -11.05 -50.02
C CYS A 51 -16.17 -11.16 -50.59
N LYS A 52 -15.67 -10.07 -51.18
CA LYS A 52 -14.30 -9.97 -51.69
C LYS A 52 -13.29 -9.92 -50.55
N ASP A 53 -13.58 -9.15 -49.52
CA ASP A 53 -12.72 -8.94 -48.36
C ASP A 53 -12.75 -10.12 -47.37
N LEU A 54 -13.76 -10.99 -47.48
CA LEU A 54 -13.90 -12.18 -46.64
C LEU A 54 -12.80 -13.23 -46.92
N PHE A 55 -12.04 -13.60 -45.90
CA PHE A 55 -11.02 -14.65 -45.96
C PHE A 55 -11.60 -16.05 -45.70
N GLY A 56 -11.47 -16.98 -46.64
CA GLY A 56 -11.90 -18.35 -46.41
C GLY A 56 -11.65 -19.25 -47.60
N ASP A 57 -11.80 -20.56 -47.38
CA ASP A 57 -11.66 -21.56 -48.42
C ASP A 57 -12.85 -21.45 -49.39
N PRO A 58 -12.61 -21.35 -50.71
CA PRO A 58 -13.69 -21.29 -51.68
C PRO A 58 -14.45 -22.62 -51.74
N LEU A 59 -15.77 -22.56 -51.72
CA LEU A 59 -16.65 -23.69 -51.96
C LEU A 59 -17.04 -23.71 -53.44
N VAL A 60 -16.58 -24.72 -54.17
CA VAL A 60 -16.84 -24.88 -55.61
C VAL A 60 -17.61 -26.18 -55.84
N MET A 61 -18.72 -26.09 -56.56
CA MET A 61 -19.51 -27.25 -56.99
C MET A 61 -19.80 -27.14 -58.48
N GLU A 62 -19.53 -28.22 -59.23
CA GLU A 62 -19.69 -28.25 -60.69
C GLU A 62 -18.98 -27.10 -61.42
N SER A 63 -17.80 -26.69 -60.92
CA SER A 63 -17.02 -25.54 -61.42
C SER A 63 -17.64 -24.16 -61.17
N VAL A 64 -18.70 -24.08 -60.35
CA VAL A 64 -19.32 -22.82 -59.92
C VAL A 64 -18.92 -22.53 -58.48
N LEU A 65 -18.43 -21.31 -58.22
CA LEU A 65 -18.17 -20.83 -56.86
C LEU A 65 -19.51 -20.57 -56.16
N ILE A 66 -19.83 -21.41 -55.19
CA ILE A 66 -21.10 -21.38 -54.45
C ILE A 66 -20.97 -20.69 -53.08
N GLY A 67 -19.76 -20.44 -52.59
CA GLY A 67 -19.56 -19.81 -51.29
C GLY A 67 -18.12 -19.75 -50.83
N LYS A 68 -17.92 -19.34 -49.58
CA LYS A 68 -16.67 -19.42 -48.82
C LYS A 68 -16.94 -19.99 -47.44
N VAL A 69 -15.98 -20.73 -46.91
CA VAL A 69 -16.02 -21.27 -45.54
C VAL A 69 -14.80 -20.87 -44.75
N SER A 70 -15.01 -20.56 -43.47
CA SER A 70 -13.99 -20.23 -42.47
C SER A 70 -14.26 -21.05 -41.21
N PRO A 71 -13.40 -21.05 -40.18
CA PRO A 71 -13.67 -21.81 -38.95
C PRO A 71 -14.99 -21.44 -38.26
N ASN A 72 -15.39 -20.17 -38.32
CA ASN A 72 -16.54 -19.63 -37.55
C ASN A 72 -17.67 -19.06 -38.43
N TRP A 73 -17.52 -19.07 -39.75
CA TRP A 73 -18.61 -18.63 -40.63
C TRP A 73 -18.64 -19.35 -41.97
N LEU A 74 -19.84 -19.44 -42.55
CA LEU A 74 -20.12 -20.04 -43.83
C LEU A 74 -20.97 -19.06 -44.64
N VAL A 75 -20.45 -18.61 -45.79
CA VAL A 75 -21.16 -17.70 -46.70
C VAL A 75 -21.50 -18.43 -47.97
N LEU A 76 -22.78 -18.45 -48.34
CA LEU A 76 -23.29 -19.01 -49.59
C LEU A 76 -23.72 -17.88 -50.54
N TYR A 77 -23.19 -17.92 -51.76
CA TYR A 77 -23.45 -16.91 -52.78
C TYR A 77 -24.76 -17.20 -53.52
N GLY A 78 -25.56 -16.14 -53.74
CA GLY A 78 -26.85 -16.21 -54.43
C GLY A 78 -27.90 -17.09 -53.72
N ALA A 79 -28.94 -17.49 -54.44
CA ALA A 79 -30.02 -18.35 -53.94
C ALA A 79 -29.81 -19.81 -54.38
N PRO A 80 -28.90 -20.58 -53.76
CA PRO A 80 -28.69 -21.97 -54.10
C PRO A 80 -29.96 -22.79 -53.88
N ARG A 81 -30.09 -23.87 -54.65
CA ARG A 81 -31.16 -24.84 -54.45
C ARG A 81 -31.07 -25.44 -53.03
N VAL A 82 -32.21 -25.76 -52.45
CA VAL A 82 -32.32 -26.26 -51.06
C VAL A 82 -31.48 -27.51 -50.82
N ASP A 83 -31.44 -28.42 -51.79
CA ASP A 83 -30.65 -29.66 -51.73
C ASP A 83 -29.14 -29.38 -51.66
N VAL A 84 -28.66 -28.43 -52.47
CA VAL A 84 -27.28 -27.96 -52.43
C VAL A 84 -26.95 -27.35 -51.08
N THR A 85 -27.79 -26.43 -50.59
CA THR A 85 -27.57 -25.76 -49.31
C THR A 85 -27.53 -26.74 -48.14
N SER A 86 -28.47 -27.70 -48.11
CA SER A 86 -28.51 -28.73 -47.07
C SER A 86 -27.22 -29.55 -47.04
N ASN A 87 -26.75 -30.00 -48.20
CA ASN A 87 -25.52 -30.81 -48.28
C ASN A 87 -24.30 -30.03 -47.79
N VAL A 88 -24.18 -28.75 -48.16
CA VAL A 88 -23.07 -27.90 -47.72
C VAL A 88 -23.13 -27.66 -46.21
N LEU A 89 -24.32 -27.37 -45.66
CA LEU A 89 -24.49 -27.18 -44.22
C LEU A 89 -24.15 -28.46 -43.44
N ASP A 90 -24.64 -29.62 -43.88
CA ASP A 90 -24.38 -30.90 -43.22
C ASP A 90 -22.90 -31.32 -43.27
N GLN A 91 -22.19 -30.93 -44.33
CA GLN A 91 -20.77 -31.21 -44.48
C GLN A 91 -19.90 -30.29 -43.61
N HIS A 92 -20.23 -28.98 -43.55
CA HIS A 92 -19.33 -27.98 -42.98
C HIS A 92 -19.67 -27.58 -41.54
N LEU A 93 -20.96 -27.45 -41.17
CA LEU A 93 -21.35 -27.03 -39.82
C LEU A 93 -20.78 -27.91 -38.71
N PRO A 94 -20.78 -29.25 -38.80
CA PRO A 94 -20.18 -30.09 -37.76
C PRO A 94 -18.69 -29.80 -37.52
N ARG A 95 -17.93 -29.48 -38.58
CA ARG A 95 -16.50 -29.16 -38.47
C ARG A 95 -16.32 -27.80 -37.79
N MET A 96 -17.12 -26.81 -38.18
CA MET A 96 -17.08 -25.45 -37.63
C MET A 96 -17.49 -25.44 -36.15
N CYS A 97 -18.59 -26.09 -35.78
CA CYS A 97 -19.01 -26.18 -34.37
C CYS A 97 -17.95 -26.84 -33.49
N ARG A 98 -17.27 -27.89 -34.00
CA ARG A 98 -16.13 -28.51 -33.28
C ARG A 98 -14.93 -27.58 -33.15
N ALA A 99 -14.60 -26.83 -34.21
CA ALA A 99 -13.50 -25.87 -34.19
C ALA A 99 -13.78 -24.75 -33.18
N PHE A 100 -14.97 -24.15 -33.22
CA PHE A 100 -15.42 -23.12 -32.28
C PHE A 100 -15.36 -23.59 -30.83
N ARG A 101 -15.93 -24.77 -30.52
CA ARG A 101 -15.86 -25.34 -29.16
C ARG A 101 -14.43 -25.62 -28.71
N SER A 102 -13.57 -26.07 -29.61
CA SER A 102 -12.15 -26.28 -29.28
C SER A 102 -11.47 -24.95 -28.96
N ALA A 103 -11.75 -23.90 -29.72
CA ALA A 103 -11.23 -22.55 -29.47
C ALA A 103 -11.71 -22.00 -28.13
N GLN A 104 -13.01 -22.07 -27.85
CA GLN A 104 -13.61 -21.66 -26.57
C GLN A 104 -13.02 -22.41 -25.38
N ARG A 105 -12.81 -23.74 -25.51
CA ARG A 105 -12.15 -24.53 -24.47
C ARG A 105 -10.71 -24.09 -24.24
N MET A 106 -9.95 -23.82 -25.31
CA MET A 106 -8.57 -23.35 -25.19
C MET A 106 -8.50 -21.98 -24.52
N ALA A 107 -9.37 -21.05 -24.93
CA ALA A 107 -9.49 -19.73 -24.31
C ALA A 107 -9.81 -19.84 -22.81
N LEU A 108 -10.78 -20.68 -22.43
CA LEU A 108 -11.10 -20.92 -21.02
C LEU A 108 -9.91 -21.50 -20.24
N ILE A 109 -9.17 -22.45 -20.82
CA ILE A 109 -7.98 -23.03 -20.19
C ILE A 109 -6.92 -21.96 -19.96
N GLU A 110 -6.65 -21.12 -20.98
CA GLU A 110 -5.68 -20.03 -20.89
C GLU A 110 -6.08 -19.01 -19.83
N THR A 111 -7.34 -18.55 -19.83
CA THR A 111 -7.85 -17.65 -18.79
C THR A 111 -7.72 -18.25 -17.39
N MET A 112 -8.10 -19.52 -17.21
CA MET A 112 -7.97 -20.20 -15.92
C MET A 112 -6.50 -20.35 -15.50
N GLN A 113 -5.58 -20.58 -16.45
CA GLN A 113 -4.15 -20.65 -16.16
C GLN A 113 -3.59 -19.30 -15.71
N THR A 114 -3.95 -18.21 -16.39
CA THR A 114 -3.55 -16.84 -16.02
C THR A 114 -4.05 -16.49 -14.62
N VAL A 115 -5.35 -16.66 -14.36
CA VAL A 115 -5.95 -16.40 -13.04
C VAL A 115 -5.30 -17.25 -11.95
N ALA A 116 -4.97 -18.51 -12.23
CA ALA A 116 -4.29 -19.37 -11.27
C ALA A 116 -2.86 -18.91 -10.95
N VAL A 117 -2.13 -18.39 -11.94
CA VAL A 117 -0.78 -17.83 -11.74
C VAL A 117 -0.85 -16.54 -10.91
N GLU A 118 -1.75 -15.63 -11.25
CA GLU A 118 -1.96 -14.39 -10.51
C GLU A 118 -2.35 -14.67 -9.06
N ARG A 119 -3.34 -15.55 -8.84
CA ARG A 119 -3.77 -15.93 -7.49
C ARG A 119 -2.66 -16.58 -6.68
N LYS A 120 -1.82 -17.39 -7.33
CA LYS A 120 -0.64 -17.98 -6.68
C LYS A 120 0.37 -16.91 -6.26
N GLN A 121 0.62 -15.90 -7.09
CA GLN A 121 1.52 -14.80 -6.76
C GLN A 121 0.98 -13.93 -5.62
N GLU A 122 -0.32 -13.62 -5.64
CA GLU A 122 -1.01 -12.90 -4.56
C GLU A 122 -0.89 -13.65 -3.22
N LEU A 123 -1.22 -14.95 -3.20
CA LEU A 123 -1.08 -15.78 -2.00
C LEU A 123 0.38 -15.87 -1.52
N ALA A 124 1.35 -15.88 -2.44
CA ALA A 124 2.76 -15.90 -2.07
C ALA A 124 3.24 -14.57 -1.46
N ARG A 125 2.67 -13.43 -1.87
CA ARG A 125 2.91 -12.11 -1.26
C ARG A 125 2.30 -12.05 0.15
N SER A 126 1.01 -12.34 0.27
CA SER A 126 0.32 -12.38 1.57
C SER A 126 1.01 -13.30 2.59
N LEU A 127 1.45 -14.51 2.18
CA LEU A 127 2.20 -15.40 3.07
C LEU A 127 3.56 -14.86 3.50
N ARG A 128 4.18 -13.97 2.71
CA ARG A 128 5.44 -13.32 3.08
C ARG A 128 5.18 -12.22 4.10
N ASP A 129 4.16 -11.41 3.88
CA ASP A 129 3.78 -10.32 4.76
C ASP A 129 3.35 -10.85 6.14
N ASP A 130 2.53 -11.91 6.16
CA ASP A 130 2.13 -12.61 7.38
C ASP A 130 3.33 -13.16 8.17
N LYS A 131 4.39 -13.59 7.48
CA LYS A 131 5.63 -14.07 8.14
C LYS A 131 6.39 -12.94 8.81
N TYR A 132 6.54 -11.80 8.12
CA TYR A 132 7.19 -10.63 8.72
C TYR A 132 6.41 -10.13 9.94
N GLU A 133 5.08 -10.12 9.87
CA GLU A 133 4.24 -9.74 10.99
C GLU A 133 4.38 -10.71 12.18
N LEU A 134 4.45 -12.02 11.90
CA LEU A 134 4.71 -13.03 12.94
C LEU A 134 6.08 -12.81 13.61
N GLU A 135 7.13 -12.53 12.83
CA GLU A 135 8.48 -12.24 13.37
C GLU A 135 8.47 -10.98 14.23
N ARG A 136 7.77 -9.92 13.80
CA ARG A 136 7.58 -8.68 14.57
C ARG A 136 6.90 -8.94 15.91
N LEU A 137 5.79 -9.69 15.91
CA LEU A 137 5.07 -10.07 17.12
C LEU A 137 5.93 -10.96 18.05
N CYS A 138 6.73 -11.87 17.51
CA CYS A 138 7.68 -12.66 18.30
C CYS A 138 8.71 -11.77 19.01
N MET A 139 9.26 -10.77 18.34
CA MET A 139 10.18 -9.80 18.98
C MET A 139 9.50 -9.00 20.09
N GLN A 140 8.24 -8.60 19.90
CA GLN A 140 7.45 -7.93 20.94
C GLN A 140 7.22 -8.82 22.16
N VAL A 141 6.86 -10.09 21.95
CA VAL A 141 6.68 -11.07 23.03
C VAL A 141 7.98 -11.28 23.81
N MET A 142 9.13 -11.42 23.13
CA MET A 142 10.43 -11.55 23.80
C MET A 142 10.77 -10.30 24.62
N THR A 143 10.40 -9.12 24.13
CA THR A 143 10.63 -7.84 24.84
C THR A 143 9.76 -7.74 26.09
N LEU A 144 8.47 -8.08 25.99
CA LEU A 144 7.56 -8.13 27.12
C LEU A 144 7.96 -9.21 28.14
N SER A 145 8.42 -10.38 27.70
CA SER A 145 8.90 -11.44 28.60
C SER A 145 10.09 -10.99 29.43
N ARG A 146 11.09 -10.34 28.80
CA ARG A 146 12.25 -9.78 29.51
C ARG A 146 11.84 -8.70 30.52
N LYS A 147 10.86 -7.86 30.17
CA LYS A 147 10.29 -6.86 31.07
C LYS A 147 9.64 -7.53 32.29
N ILE A 148 8.80 -8.54 32.08
CA ILE A 148 8.14 -9.29 33.16
C ILE A 148 9.16 -9.95 34.10
N GLU A 149 10.23 -10.51 33.56
CA GLU A 149 11.31 -11.09 34.38
C GLU A 149 12.02 -10.04 35.23
N GLY A 150 12.34 -8.87 34.65
CA GLY A 150 12.92 -7.73 35.37
C GLY A 150 12.00 -7.22 36.47
N ASP A 151 10.71 -7.01 36.17
CA ASP A 151 9.71 -6.57 37.14
C ASP A 151 9.56 -7.57 38.30
N ASN A 152 9.61 -8.88 38.01
CA ASN A 152 9.58 -9.93 39.03
C ASN A 152 10.83 -9.93 39.93
N GLU A 153 12.01 -9.66 39.37
CA GLU A 153 13.24 -9.54 40.15
C GLU A 153 13.17 -8.35 41.11
N VAL A 154 12.73 -7.19 40.61
CA VAL A 154 12.50 -5.99 41.41
C VAL A 154 11.49 -6.25 42.52
N LEU A 155 10.36 -6.89 42.20
CA LEU A 155 9.36 -7.27 43.19
C LEU A 155 9.91 -8.21 44.27
N ARG A 156 10.76 -9.17 43.88
CA ARG A 156 11.45 -10.07 44.83
C ARG A 156 12.41 -9.31 45.74
N LEU A 157 13.11 -8.30 45.24
CA LEU A 157 13.97 -7.45 46.06
C LEU A 157 13.16 -6.68 47.10
N PHE A 158 12.02 -6.09 46.71
CA PHE A 158 11.14 -5.37 47.62
C PHE A 158 10.43 -6.26 48.64
N SER A 159 10.15 -7.51 48.27
CA SER A 159 9.54 -8.49 49.18
C SER A 159 10.50 -9.01 50.25
N ARG A 160 11.82 -8.81 50.09
CA ARG A 160 12.82 -9.22 51.08
C ARG A 160 12.91 -8.20 52.22
N ALA A 161 13.53 -8.62 53.34
CA ALA A 161 13.59 -7.83 54.57
C ALA A 161 14.09 -6.38 54.32
N PRO A 162 13.49 -5.34 54.95
CA PRO A 162 13.83 -3.93 54.74
C PRO A 162 15.31 -3.57 54.87
N GLY A 163 16.07 -4.36 55.64
CA GLY A 163 17.52 -4.19 55.79
C GLY A 163 18.31 -4.33 54.48
N LEU A 164 17.86 -5.17 53.54
CA LEU A 164 18.53 -5.34 52.23
C LEU A 164 18.32 -4.12 51.32
N ILE A 165 17.12 -3.53 51.34
CA ILE A 165 16.83 -2.29 50.61
C ILE A 165 17.72 -1.17 51.13
N LYS A 166 17.83 -1.02 52.46
CA LYS A 166 18.73 -0.02 53.07
C LYS A 166 20.18 -0.23 52.67
N ALA A 167 20.68 -1.46 52.68
CA ALA A 167 22.04 -1.78 52.27
C ALA A 167 22.27 -1.46 50.78
N LYS A 168 21.32 -1.84 49.90
CA LYS A 168 21.38 -1.53 48.46
C LYS A 168 21.39 -0.02 48.23
N ALA A 169 20.45 0.72 48.82
CA ALA A 169 20.37 2.18 48.69
C ALA A 169 21.65 2.88 49.18
N THR A 170 22.22 2.43 50.30
CA THR A 170 23.50 2.97 50.81
C THR A 170 24.64 2.73 49.82
N ARG A 171 24.70 1.53 49.23
CA ARG A 171 25.70 1.19 48.23
C ARG A 171 25.54 2.03 46.96
N THR A 172 24.33 2.08 46.39
CA THR A 172 24.02 2.88 45.20
C THR A 172 24.37 4.36 45.43
N PHE A 173 24.05 4.90 46.60
CA PHE A 173 24.43 6.27 46.96
C PHE A 173 25.94 6.47 46.96
N VAL A 174 26.71 5.56 47.57
CA VAL A 174 28.18 5.63 47.59
C VAL A 174 28.78 5.52 46.19
N GLU A 175 28.24 4.65 45.33
CA GLU A 175 28.67 4.49 43.94
C GLU A 175 28.36 5.76 43.14
N MET A 176 27.15 6.31 43.27
CA MET A 176 26.73 7.56 42.64
C MET A 176 27.65 8.72 43.03
N MET A 177 27.92 8.91 44.32
CA MET A 177 28.79 9.98 44.81
C MET A 177 30.27 9.83 44.42
N LYS A 178 30.70 8.63 44.00
CA LYS A 178 32.09 8.39 43.55
C LYS A 178 32.26 8.52 42.05
N LEU A 179 31.27 8.07 41.28
CA LEU A 179 31.40 7.84 39.84
C LEU A 179 30.68 8.88 38.97
N VAL A 180 29.73 9.62 39.53
CA VAL A 180 28.88 10.57 38.80
C VAL A 180 29.30 12.05 38.91
N PRO A 181 29.98 12.55 39.96
CA PRO A 181 30.26 13.98 40.09
C PRO A 181 31.12 14.59 38.96
N SER A 182 31.84 13.79 38.19
CA SER A 182 32.57 14.29 37.01
C SER A 182 31.68 14.60 35.82
N CYS A 183 30.45 14.06 35.79
CA CYS A 183 29.52 14.15 34.67
C CYS A 183 28.41 15.19 34.90
N TYR A 184 28.16 15.56 36.16
CA TYR A 184 27.06 16.42 36.57
C TYR A 184 27.55 17.51 37.51
N GLU A 185 27.09 18.73 37.28
CA GLU A 185 27.39 19.90 38.12
C GLU A 185 26.79 19.74 39.52
N SER A 186 25.56 19.23 39.61
CA SER A 186 24.91 19.00 40.90
C SER A 186 23.98 17.79 40.85
N ILE A 187 23.84 17.13 42.01
CA ILE A 187 22.89 16.03 42.21
C ILE A 187 22.13 16.31 43.51
N LYS A 188 20.81 16.36 43.42
CA LYS A 188 19.88 16.58 44.53
C LYS A 188 18.97 15.37 44.68
N LEU A 189 18.69 15.00 45.92
CA LEU A 189 17.75 13.96 46.29
C LEU A 189 16.47 14.64 46.78
N ASP A 190 15.35 14.33 46.13
CA ASP A 190 14.01 14.67 46.58
C ASP A 190 13.31 13.43 47.16
N GLU A 191 12.10 13.57 47.71
CA GLU A 191 11.36 12.48 48.35
C GLU A 191 11.16 11.27 47.44
N SER A 192 10.89 11.50 46.16
CA SER A 192 10.61 10.46 45.16
C SER A 192 11.45 10.55 43.89
N SER A 193 12.44 11.45 43.83
CA SER A 193 13.26 11.61 42.63
C SER A 193 14.71 11.98 42.92
N ILE A 194 15.55 11.73 41.92
CA ILE A 194 16.92 12.21 41.86
C ILE A 194 16.99 13.22 40.73
N ILE A 195 17.44 14.42 41.06
CA ILE A 195 17.55 15.54 40.12
C ILE A 195 19.04 15.82 39.94
N ALA A 196 19.54 15.57 38.74
CA ALA A 196 20.94 15.79 38.39
C ALA A 196 21.03 16.86 37.28
N THR A 197 21.83 17.90 37.49
CA THR A 197 22.07 18.96 36.50
C THR A 197 23.40 18.71 35.80
N THR A 198 23.41 18.60 34.48
CA THR A 198 24.64 18.38 33.71
C THR A 198 25.51 19.64 33.72
N TYR A 199 26.77 19.53 33.29
CA TYR A 199 27.47 20.71 32.79
C TYR A 199 26.91 21.11 31.42
N SER A 200 27.29 22.28 30.91
CA SER A 200 27.04 22.65 29.51
C SER A 200 27.60 21.57 28.59
N ILE A 201 26.85 21.24 27.55
CA ILE A 201 27.17 20.15 26.64
C ILE A 201 27.62 20.75 25.32
N VAL A 202 28.68 20.18 24.73
CA VAL A 202 29.19 20.63 23.43
C VAL A 202 29.17 19.44 22.48
N LEU A 203 28.46 19.58 21.37
CA LEU A 203 28.49 18.61 20.28
C LEU A 203 29.30 19.19 19.11
N GLU A 204 30.17 18.37 18.53
CA GLU A 204 30.90 18.70 17.31
C GLU A 204 30.37 17.82 16.16
N HIS A 205 29.87 18.44 15.11
CA HIS A 205 29.36 17.74 13.92
C HIS A 205 29.73 18.50 12.66
N ASP A 206 30.32 17.80 11.68
CA ASP A 206 30.76 18.34 10.39
C ASP A 206 31.61 19.63 10.47
N GLY A 207 32.41 19.73 11.53
CA GLY A 207 33.29 20.88 11.78
C GLY A 207 32.60 22.06 12.47
N SER A 208 31.28 22.03 12.62
CA SER A 208 30.49 22.96 13.42
C SER A 208 30.44 22.52 14.88
N ARG A 209 30.34 23.50 15.77
CA ARG A 209 30.27 23.30 17.22
C ARG A 209 28.94 23.84 17.74
N TYR A 210 28.22 22.99 18.46
CA TYR A 210 26.90 23.25 19.02
C TYR A 210 27.00 23.24 20.55
N ASP A 211 26.90 24.41 21.16
CA ASP A 211 26.97 24.58 22.61
C ASP A 211 25.53 24.60 23.20
N PHE A 212 25.24 23.68 24.11
CA PHE A 212 23.96 23.57 24.81
C PHE A 212 24.13 23.91 26.29
N GLU A 213 23.14 24.62 26.83
CA GLU A 213 23.06 24.87 28.27
C GLU A 213 22.85 23.59 29.09
N PRO A 214 23.11 23.62 30.40
CA PRO A 214 22.85 22.51 31.29
C PRO A 214 21.44 21.92 31.16
N TYR A 215 21.38 20.59 31.14
CA TYR A 215 20.14 19.82 31.22
C TYR A 215 19.88 19.40 32.66
N VAL A 216 18.61 19.38 33.04
CA VAL A 216 18.13 18.79 34.29
C VAL A 216 17.59 17.41 33.98
N VAL A 217 18.26 16.39 34.49
CA VAL A 217 17.88 14.99 34.41
C VAL A 217 17.18 14.62 35.71
N GLU A 218 15.88 14.35 35.65
CA GLU A 218 15.11 13.86 36.79
C GLU A 218 14.80 12.37 36.63
N VAL A 219 15.21 11.56 37.60
CA VAL A 219 14.87 10.14 37.69
C VAL A 219 13.82 9.96 38.78
N LYS A 220 12.59 9.64 38.38
CA LYS A 220 11.48 9.31 39.30
C LYS A 220 11.68 7.90 39.85
N LEU A 221 11.96 7.77 41.15
CA LEU A 221 12.31 6.50 41.80
C LEU A 221 11.11 5.55 41.96
N ASP A 222 9.90 6.09 41.99
CA ASP A 222 8.65 5.34 42.13
C ASP A 222 8.22 4.66 40.82
N THR A 223 8.47 5.31 39.69
CA THR A 223 8.06 4.85 38.35
C THR A 223 9.23 4.38 37.50
N GLY A 224 10.48 4.68 37.88
CA GLY A 224 11.67 4.46 37.06
C GLY A 224 11.72 5.34 35.80
N LYS A 225 10.87 6.36 35.70
CA LYS A 225 10.86 7.28 34.54
C LYS A 225 12.03 8.25 34.63
N VAL A 226 12.64 8.52 33.49
CA VAL A 226 13.66 9.56 33.31
C VAL A 226 13.04 10.70 32.53
N LEU A 227 13.16 11.91 33.07
CA LEU A 227 12.72 13.15 32.45
C LEU A 227 13.95 14.02 32.19
N ILE A 228 13.98 14.70 31.05
CA ILE A 228 15.07 15.61 30.70
C ILE A 228 14.46 16.96 30.33
N THR A 229 14.90 18.03 31.01
CA THR A 229 14.48 19.41 30.73
C THR A 229 15.67 20.33 30.57
N GLY A 230 15.47 21.48 29.95
CA GLY A 230 16.49 22.52 29.78
C GLY A 230 17.30 22.39 28.48
N GLY A 231 18.50 22.96 28.50
CA GLY A 231 19.42 23.00 27.35
C GLY A 231 18.94 23.79 26.12
N THR A 232 18.00 24.71 26.31
CA THR A 232 17.44 25.57 25.26
C THR A 232 18.22 26.88 25.12
N GLU A 233 19.37 26.90 24.45
CA GLU A 233 20.02 28.20 24.10
C GLU A 233 20.64 28.29 22.70
N MET A 234 20.50 27.29 21.83
CA MET A 234 20.93 27.46 20.44
C MET A 234 19.73 27.79 19.56
N ASN A 235 19.35 29.07 19.47
CA ASN A 235 18.26 29.58 18.62
C ASN A 235 16.84 29.06 18.97
N GLY A 236 16.56 28.71 20.24
CA GLY A 236 15.20 28.33 20.69
C GLY A 236 14.84 26.87 20.48
N TYR A 237 15.83 26.01 20.56
CA TYR A 237 15.92 24.76 19.82
C TYR A 237 16.59 23.79 20.79
N ILE A 238 16.03 22.60 20.93
CA ILE A 238 16.31 21.64 22.02
C ILE A 238 17.46 20.68 21.67
N HIS A 239 17.80 19.71 22.51
CA HIS A 239 18.79 18.68 22.10
C HIS A 239 18.24 17.84 20.94
N PRO A 240 19.06 17.30 20.02
CA PRO A 240 18.62 16.38 18.95
C PRO A 240 17.78 15.17 19.37
N HIS A 241 17.77 14.83 20.66
CA HIS A 241 17.08 13.66 21.22
C HIS A 241 16.02 13.99 22.27
N VAL A 242 15.87 15.27 22.61
CA VAL A 242 14.96 15.76 23.65
C VAL A 242 13.87 16.57 22.96
N THR A 243 12.63 16.45 23.42
CA THR A 243 11.51 17.26 22.93
C THR A 243 11.11 18.31 23.96
N ASP A 244 10.22 19.24 23.59
CA ASP A 244 9.64 20.19 24.54
C ASP A 244 8.84 19.49 25.66
N ASP A 245 8.38 18.26 25.41
CA ASP A 245 7.84 17.39 26.44
C ASP A 245 8.99 16.64 27.15
N PRO A 246 9.23 16.91 28.45
CA PRO A 246 10.32 16.31 29.21
C PRO A 246 10.29 14.77 29.27
N SER A 247 9.13 14.18 29.01
CA SER A 247 8.91 12.73 29.07
C SER A 247 9.03 12.03 27.72
N ASN A 248 9.02 12.78 26.62
CA ASN A 248 9.10 12.25 25.27
C ASN A 248 10.52 12.38 24.73
N ILE A 249 11.39 11.46 25.18
CA ILE A 249 12.81 11.41 24.83
C ILE A 249 13.01 10.27 23.82
N CYS A 250 13.66 10.56 22.69
CA CYS A 250 13.97 9.55 21.70
C CYS A 250 15.24 8.78 22.10
N TRP A 251 15.09 7.78 22.95
CA TRP A 251 16.21 6.96 23.43
C TRP A 251 16.84 6.04 22.37
N GLY A 252 16.23 5.92 21.18
CA GLY A 252 16.66 4.99 20.14
C GLY A 252 16.87 3.56 20.68
N ASN A 253 18.02 2.97 20.36
CA ASN A 253 18.37 1.61 20.78
C ASN A 253 18.70 1.48 22.28
N ILE A 254 19.01 2.55 23.01
CA ILE A 254 19.38 2.47 24.44
C ILE A 254 18.18 2.51 25.40
N GLY A 255 16.96 2.78 24.92
CA GLY A 255 15.78 2.95 25.78
C GLY A 255 15.49 1.74 26.67
N HIS A 256 15.76 0.52 26.19
CA HIS A 256 15.61 -0.70 26.97
C HIS A 256 16.63 -0.78 28.12
N LEU A 257 17.86 -0.28 27.91
CA LEU A 257 18.91 -0.25 28.90
C LEU A 257 18.62 0.83 29.96
N VAL A 258 18.16 2.01 29.54
CA VAL A 258 17.67 3.08 30.44
C VAL A 258 16.58 2.54 31.36
N SER A 259 15.55 1.90 30.79
CA SER A 259 14.43 1.32 31.55
C SER A 259 14.91 0.25 32.54
N ARG A 260 15.84 -0.62 32.12
CA ARG A 260 16.41 -1.66 32.98
C ARG A 260 17.19 -1.07 34.15
N LEU A 261 18.13 -0.15 33.89
CA LEU A 261 18.95 0.48 34.93
C LEU A 261 18.09 1.25 35.94
N ALA A 262 17.04 1.95 35.47
CA ALA A 262 16.08 2.61 36.34
C ALA A 262 15.30 1.63 37.22
N GLY A 263 14.78 0.54 36.64
CA GLY A 263 14.07 -0.51 37.39
C GLY A 263 14.95 -1.24 38.41
N GLU A 264 16.22 -1.47 38.07
CA GLU A 264 17.21 -2.06 38.97
C GLU A 264 17.71 -1.08 40.06
N LEU A 265 17.29 0.20 40.01
CA LEU A 265 17.83 1.29 40.83
C LEU A 265 19.36 1.39 40.71
N ASP A 266 19.91 1.09 39.53
CA ASP A 266 21.32 1.29 39.21
C ASP A 266 21.57 2.72 38.75
N LEU A 267 21.44 3.65 39.70
CA LEU A 267 21.40 5.09 39.44
C LEU A 267 22.72 5.63 38.89
N HIS A 268 23.86 5.04 39.26
CA HIS A 268 25.15 5.48 38.74
C HIS A 268 25.30 5.15 37.26
N GLY A 269 24.99 3.90 36.87
CA GLY A 269 25.03 3.46 35.48
C GLY A 269 24.00 4.20 34.63
N LEU A 270 22.81 4.45 35.18
CA LEU A 270 21.76 5.22 34.52
C LEU A 270 22.22 6.65 34.21
N LEU A 271 22.72 7.39 35.20
CA LEU A 271 23.17 8.77 35.01
C LEU A 271 24.37 8.84 34.06
N GLN A 272 25.31 7.90 34.12
CA GLN A 272 26.42 7.84 33.15
C GLN A 272 25.93 7.59 31.72
N LEU A 273 24.97 6.69 31.53
CA LEU A 273 24.39 6.40 30.22
C LEU A 273 23.64 7.63 29.67
N VAL A 274 22.84 8.31 30.50
CA VAL A 274 22.13 9.53 30.08
C VAL A 274 23.11 10.65 29.74
N HIS A 275 24.17 10.83 30.52
CA HIS A 275 25.21 11.81 30.21
C HIS A 275 25.90 11.52 28.87
N GLN A 276 26.28 10.26 28.61
CA GLN A 276 26.88 9.85 27.33
C GLN A 276 25.92 10.05 26.16
N PHE A 277 24.65 9.71 26.36
CA PHE A 277 23.59 9.91 25.36
C PHE A 277 23.42 11.38 24.98
N LEU A 278 23.41 12.28 25.97
CA LEU A 278 23.38 13.72 25.72
C LEU A 278 24.68 14.27 25.10
N HIS A 279 25.80 13.54 25.16
CA HIS A 279 27.05 13.92 24.47
C HIS A 279 27.20 13.22 23.11
N SER A 280 26.13 12.60 22.61
CA SER A 280 26.16 11.87 21.35
C SER A 280 25.13 12.42 20.37
N TYR A 281 25.46 12.35 19.08
CA TYR A 281 24.57 12.65 17.97
C TYR A 281 24.75 11.56 16.90
N ASN A 282 23.64 11.08 16.33
CA ASN A 282 23.65 10.09 15.27
C ASN A 282 23.17 10.75 13.97
N SER A 283 24.11 11.12 13.10
CA SER A 283 23.80 11.74 11.81
C SER A 283 23.17 10.78 10.79
N SER A 284 23.27 9.47 10.98
CA SER A 284 22.69 8.49 10.05
C SER A 284 21.18 8.33 10.20
N ASP A 285 20.66 8.61 11.40
CA ASP A 285 19.23 8.52 11.73
C ASP A 285 18.93 9.50 12.87
N PRO A 286 18.98 10.82 12.58
CA PRO A 286 18.78 11.84 13.60
C PRO A 286 17.29 11.96 13.90
N PHE A 287 16.94 11.94 15.19
CA PHE A 287 15.57 12.26 15.59
C PHE A 287 15.22 13.72 15.26
N GLN A 288 16.19 14.62 15.40
CA GLN A 288 16.16 15.98 14.88
C GLN A 288 17.56 16.32 14.33
N LYS A 289 17.63 16.85 13.11
CA LYS A 289 18.86 17.15 12.34
C LYS A 289 19.64 18.33 12.93
N ILE A 290 20.78 18.10 13.62
CA ILE A 290 21.55 19.12 14.37
C ILE A 290 21.94 20.34 13.53
N GLU A 291 22.00 20.16 12.23
CA GLU A 291 22.32 21.17 11.24
C GLU A 291 21.28 22.30 11.22
N LYS A 292 20.00 22.02 11.52
CA LYS A 292 18.92 23.03 11.59
C LYS A 292 19.14 24.10 12.67
N TRP A 293 20.02 23.82 13.62
CA TRP A 293 20.38 24.76 14.67
C TRP A 293 21.38 25.81 14.22
N ASP A 294 22.12 25.56 13.13
CA ASP A 294 23.02 26.53 12.54
C ASP A 294 22.22 27.59 11.76
N THR A 295 22.42 28.87 12.08
CA THR A 295 21.73 29.98 11.39
C THR A 295 22.12 30.10 9.92
N GLU A 296 23.28 29.56 9.55
CA GLU A 296 23.77 29.53 8.18
C GLU A 296 23.31 28.28 7.41
N TYR A 297 22.63 27.33 8.07
CA TYR A 297 22.08 26.17 7.41
C TYR A 297 20.99 26.57 6.41
N VAL A 298 21.29 26.35 5.14
CA VAL A 298 20.32 26.40 4.06
C VAL A 298 19.88 24.97 3.86
N GLU A 299 18.59 24.70 4.05
CA GLU A 299 18.02 23.39 3.75
C GLU A 299 18.22 23.17 2.24
N ASP A 300 19.13 22.27 1.87
CA ASP A 300 19.35 21.90 0.48
C ASP A 300 17.99 21.46 -0.07
N SER A 301 17.48 22.19 -1.06
CA SER A 301 16.16 21.95 -1.66
C SER A 301 16.00 20.57 -2.30
N ASP A 302 17.11 19.83 -2.38
CA ASP A 302 17.21 18.50 -2.97
C ASP A 302 16.85 17.40 -1.95
N ASP A 303 16.70 17.73 -0.66
CA ASP A 303 15.92 16.91 0.28
C ASP A 303 14.42 17.14 -0.07
N GLU A 304 14.02 16.65 -1.26
CA GLU A 304 12.63 16.63 -1.70
C GLU A 304 11.78 16.03 -0.57
N PRO A 305 10.65 16.66 -0.22
CA PRO A 305 9.83 16.24 0.90
C PRO A 305 9.51 14.76 0.73
N TYR A 306 10.08 13.95 1.63
CA TYR A 306 9.87 12.51 1.67
C TYR A 306 8.37 12.23 1.63
N CYS A 307 7.87 11.82 0.47
CA CYS A 307 6.49 11.44 0.32
C CYS A 307 6.35 10.05 0.95
N SER A 308 5.95 10.02 2.23
CA SER A 308 5.68 8.77 2.96
C SER A 308 4.72 7.85 2.20
N TRP A 309 3.90 8.42 1.31
CA TRP A 309 2.99 7.68 0.44
C TRP A 309 3.69 6.94 -0.71
N CYS A 310 4.77 7.48 -1.30
CA CYS A 310 5.54 6.76 -2.33
C CYS A 310 6.16 5.47 -1.78
N ASP A 311 6.53 5.47 -0.50
CA ASP A 311 7.12 4.32 0.19
C ASP A 311 6.05 3.26 0.55
N ASP A 312 4.88 3.71 1.01
CA ASP A 312 3.78 2.82 1.39
C ASP A 312 3.02 2.21 0.18
N TYR A 313 2.93 2.94 -0.95
CA TYR A 313 2.15 2.53 -2.13
C TYR A 313 3.00 2.18 -3.36
N GLY A 314 4.33 2.30 -3.28
CA GLY A 314 5.26 1.78 -4.27
C GLY A 314 5.28 2.55 -5.60
N HIS A 315 4.99 3.84 -5.58
CA HIS A 315 5.17 4.71 -6.76
C HIS A 315 6.64 5.09 -6.91
N GLU A 316 7.13 5.15 -8.14
CA GLU A 316 8.49 5.63 -8.44
C GLU A 316 8.59 7.12 -8.05
N ILE A 317 9.67 7.50 -7.33
CA ILE A 317 9.93 8.87 -6.82
C ILE A 317 9.76 9.93 -7.92
N ASP A 318 10.11 9.59 -9.16
CA ASP A 318 10.03 10.47 -10.33
C ASP A 318 8.58 10.94 -10.66
N ASN A 319 7.54 10.35 -10.05
CA ASN A 319 6.13 10.75 -10.18
C ASN A 319 5.55 11.39 -8.89
N CYS A 320 6.39 11.81 -7.94
CA CYS A 320 5.94 12.42 -6.69
C CYS A 320 5.28 13.81 -6.89
N ASP A 321 5.58 14.50 -7.99
CA ASP A 321 5.04 15.83 -8.32
C ASP A 321 3.50 15.85 -8.45
N SER A 322 2.86 14.69 -8.61
CA SER A 322 1.40 14.54 -8.66
C SER A 322 0.77 13.99 -7.38
N CYS A 323 1.53 13.71 -6.32
CA CYS A 323 0.97 13.24 -5.05
C CYS A 323 0.43 14.43 -4.24
N TRP A 324 -0.84 14.77 -4.45
CA TRP A 324 -1.51 15.84 -3.71
C TRP A 324 -2.41 15.28 -2.59
N TRP A 325 -2.24 15.76 -1.35
CA TRP A 325 -3.11 15.39 -0.23
C TRP A 325 -4.40 16.21 -0.29
N CYS A 326 -5.51 15.53 -0.53
CA CYS A 326 -6.79 16.20 -0.50
C CYS A 326 -7.32 16.41 0.91
N GLU A 327 -7.39 17.66 1.38
CA GLU A 327 -7.94 17.98 2.71
C GLU A 327 -9.42 17.58 2.86
N HIS A 328 -10.18 17.61 1.76
CA HIS A 328 -11.60 17.25 1.75
C HIS A 328 -11.84 15.73 1.75
N CYS A 329 -11.07 15.02 0.92
CA CYS A 329 -11.19 13.58 0.75
C CYS A 329 -10.36 12.81 1.82
N GLN A 330 -9.43 13.47 2.53
CA GLN A 330 -8.43 12.89 3.46
C GLN A 330 -7.69 11.68 2.85
N GLN A 331 -7.45 11.75 1.54
CA GLN A 331 -6.81 10.72 0.74
C GLN A 331 -5.91 11.42 -0.28
N TYR A 332 -4.80 10.77 -0.64
CA TYR A 332 -4.01 11.12 -1.82
C TYR A 332 -4.72 10.54 -3.05
N ASP A 333 -5.14 11.39 -3.98
CA ASP A 333 -5.85 10.99 -5.20
C ASP A 333 -5.39 11.89 -6.37
N ASP A 334 -5.56 11.42 -7.61
CA ASP A 334 -5.06 12.08 -8.83
C ASP A 334 -5.90 13.33 -9.23
N HIS A 335 -6.84 13.75 -8.38
CA HIS A 335 -7.72 14.90 -8.63
C HIS A 335 -7.19 16.16 -7.91
N ASP A 336 -7.29 17.31 -8.57
CA ASP A 336 -7.00 18.61 -7.94
C ASP A 336 -8.07 19.00 -6.89
N GLU A 337 -7.82 20.07 -6.11
CA GLU A 337 -8.79 20.61 -5.13
C GLU A 337 -10.16 20.85 -5.76
N GLU A 338 -10.17 21.33 -7.01
CA GLU A 338 -11.36 21.69 -7.76
C GLU A 338 -12.16 20.46 -8.24
N GLY A 339 -11.51 19.30 -8.34
CA GLY A 339 -12.10 18.03 -8.78
C GLY A 339 -12.43 17.02 -7.68
N CYS A 340 -12.13 17.29 -6.40
CA CYS A 340 -12.45 16.31 -5.33
C CYS A 340 -13.98 16.15 -5.22
N PRO A 341 -14.52 14.92 -5.41
CA PRO A 341 -15.96 14.67 -5.33
C PRO A 341 -16.54 14.88 -3.92
N ASN A 342 -15.66 15.00 -2.91
CA ASN A 342 -16.03 15.33 -1.53
C ASN A 342 -15.77 16.80 -1.16
N ALA A 343 -15.32 17.64 -2.10
CA ALA A 343 -15.21 19.07 -1.85
C ALA A 343 -16.61 19.63 -1.53
N PRO A 344 -16.74 20.50 -0.51
CA PRO A 344 -18.00 21.17 -0.24
C PRO A 344 -18.40 21.96 -1.50
N LYS A 345 -19.60 21.68 -2.01
CA LYS A 345 -20.14 22.41 -3.16
C LYS A 345 -20.19 23.89 -2.81
N SER A 346 -19.85 24.74 -3.77
CA SER A 346 -19.93 26.18 -3.56
C SER A 346 -21.40 26.59 -3.35
N GLU A 347 -21.63 27.67 -2.59
CA GLU A 347 -22.99 28.20 -2.39
C GLU A 347 -23.69 28.51 -3.73
N GLU A 348 -22.93 28.87 -4.77
CA GLU A 348 -23.43 29.08 -6.13
C GLU A 348 -23.93 27.78 -6.79
N GLU A 349 -23.25 26.66 -6.58
CA GLU A 349 -23.69 25.34 -7.09
C GLU A 349 -24.93 24.80 -6.37
N GLU A 350 -25.09 25.14 -5.09
CA GLU A 350 -26.32 24.81 -4.35
C GLU A 350 -27.51 25.65 -4.83
N GLU A 351 -27.32 26.95 -5.08
CA GLU A 351 -28.37 27.81 -5.64
C GLU A 351 -28.81 27.38 -7.05
N ASP A 352 -27.86 27.00 -7.91
CA ASP A 352 -28.16 26.49 -9.26
C ASP A 352 -28.86 25.13 -9.23
N ALA A 353 -28.49 24.24 -8.29
CA ALA A 353 -29.15 22.95 -8.12
C ALA A 353 -30.61 23.11 -7.68
N ASP A 354 -30.88 24.03 -6.75
CA ASP A 354 -32.22 24.35 -6.27
C ASP A 354 -33.07 25.02 -7.35
N ALA A 355 -32.48 25.90 -8.17
CA ALA A 355 -33.16 26.52 -9.31
C ALA A 355 -33.59 25.49 -10.36
N LYS A 356 -32.71 24.51 -10.65
CA LYS A 356 -33.00 23.42 -11.59
C LYS A 356 -34.08 22.48 -11.07
N LEU A 357 -34.06 22.16 -9.77
CA LEU A 357 -35.09 21.34 -9.13
C LEU A 357 -36.47 22.04 -9.17
N ALA A 358 -36.49 23.37 -9.05
CA ALA A 358 -37.71 24.17 -9.17
C ALA A 358 -38.26 24.20 -10.61
N GLU A 359 -37.39 24.20 -11.62
CA GLU A 359 -37.78 24.18 -13.04
C GLU A 359 -38.34 22.81 -13.48
N ASP A 360 -37.72 21.73 -13.01
CA ASP A 360 -38.17 20.35 -13.26
C ASP A 360 -39.51 20.04 -12.54
N THR A 361 -39.73 20.60 -11.34
CA THR A 361 -41.03 20.46 -10.64
C THR A 361 -42.13 21.31 -11.25
N ALA A 362 -41.80 22.46 -11.88
CA ALA A 362 -42.77 23.30 -12.57
C ALA A 362 -43.22 22.73 -13.93
N THR A 363 -42.39 21.91 -14.59
CA THR A 363 -42.73 21.29 -15.88
C THR A 363 -43.45 19.94 -15.76
N ALA A 364 -43.48 19.35 -14.57
CA ALA A 364 -44.13 18.07 -14.29
C ALA A 364 -45.61 18.17 -13.83
N GLY A 365 -46.17 19.37 -13.69
CA GLY A 365 -47.58 19.62 -13.33
C GLY A 365 -48.36 20.27 -14.47
#